data_AF-A0A352IU52-F1
#
_entry.id   AF-A0A352IU52-F1
#
_cell.length_a   1.000
_cell.length_b   1.000
_cell.length_c   1.000
_cell.angle_alpha   90.00
_cell.angle_beta   90.00
_cell.angle_gamma   90.00
#
_symmetry.space_group_name_H-M   'P 1'
#
loop_
_entity.id
_entity.type
_entity.pdbx_description
1 polymer ?
#
loop_
_entity_poly.entity_id
_entity_poly.type
_entity_poly.pdbx_seq_one_letter_code
_entity_poly.pdbx_strand_id
1 'polypeptide(L)'
;GSVEAVARLCIAGHRIAIATNQSGIGRGYYDTEELDAMHEKLEQLVEAQGGCIDFIAYCPHHPDDQCCCRKPLTGLLEQIREHFHLASLEGVIMVGDSRKDL
;
A
#
# COMPACT_ATOMS: atom_id res chain seq x y z
N GLY A 1 14.76 8.84 7.25
CA GLY A 1 14.05 7.56 7.56
C GLY A 1 13.03 7.22 6.48
N SER A 2 12.23 6.15 6.60
CA SER A 2 11.27 5.76 5.54
C SER A 2 10.21 6.83 5.24
N VAL A 3 9.64 7.45 6.29
CA VAL A 3 8.67 8.56 6.14
C VAL A 3 9.27 9.72 5.35
N GLU A 4 10.50 10.10 5.68
CA GLU A 4 11.24 11.16 4.98
C GLU A 4 11.55 10.80 3.53
N ALA A 5 11.86 9.53 3.25
CA ALA A 5 12.09 9.08 1.88
C ALA A 5 10.81 9.18 1.04
N VAL A 6 9.65 8.77 1.59
CA VAL A 6 8.34 8.92 0.93
C VAL A 6 8.06 10.39 0.68
N ALA A 7 8.20 11.25 1.69
CA ALA A 7 7.95 12.69 1.54
C ALA A 7 8.85 13.33 0.46
N ARG A 8 10.13 12.95 0.40
CA ARG A 8 11.04 13.42 -0.65
C ARG A 8 10.62 13.01 -2.05
N LEU A 9 10.06 11.80 -2.22
CA LEU A 9 9.55 11.36 -3.51
C LEU A 9 8.30 12.16 -3.92
N CYS A 10 7.39 12.42 -2.97
CA CYS A 10 6.24 13.29 -3.20
C CYS A 10 6.66 14.69 -3.64
N ILE A 11 7.62 15.31 -2.92
CA ILE A 11 8.15 16.64 -3.22
C ILE A 11 8.83 16.67 -4.60
N ALA A 12 9.44 15.56 -5.03
CA ALA A 12 10.01 15.40 -6.36
C ALA A 12 8.95 15.19 -7.47
N GLY A 13 7.66 15.16 -7.13
CA GLY A 13 6.54 15.04 -8.07
C GLY A 13 6.07 13.60 -8.34
N HIS A 14 6.50 12.62 -7.53
CA HIS A 14 5.99 11.26 -7.64
C HIS A 14 4.68 11.09 -6.87
N ARG A 15 3.73 10.37 -7.46
CA ARG A 15 2.55 9.84 -6.76
C ARG A 15 2.93 8.55 -6.05
N ILE A 16 2.47 8.39 -4.83
CA ILE A 16 2.84 7.27 -3.96
C ILE A 16 1.59 6.46 -3.62
N ALA A 17 1.65 5.16 -3.89
CA ALA A 17 0.67 4.21 -3.39
C ALA A 17 1.34 3.05 -2.66
N ILE A 18 0.58 2.42 -1.76
CA ILE A 18 1.01 1.31 -0.93
C ILE A 18 0.19 0.07 -1.29
N ALA A 19 0.86 -1.07 -1.48
CA ALA A 19 0.22 -2.39 -1.60
C ALA A 19 0.68 -3.29 -0.44
N THR A 20 -0.22 -3.62 0.49
CA THR A 20 0.15 -4.32 1.73
C THR A 20 -0.73 -5.55 2.05
N ASN A 21 -0.11 -6.61 2.58
CA ASN A 21 -0.83 -7.78 3.06
C ASN A 21 -1.11 -7.62 4.56
N GLN A 22 -2.37 -7.42 4.95
CA GLN A 22 -2.84 -7.20 6.32
C GLN A 22 -3.58 -8.44 6.86
N SER A 23 -2.93 -9.61 6.80
CA SER A 23 -3.55 -10.87 7.27
C SER A 23 -3.86 -10.92 8.76
N GLY A 24 -3.45 -9.90 9.54
CA GLY A 24 -3.87 -9.78 10.93
C GLY A 24 -5.39 -9.69 11.07
N ILE A 25 -6.07 -9.09 10.10
CA ILE A 25 -7.54 -9.02 10.04
C ILE A 25 -8.13 -10.43 9.89
N GLY A 26 -7.74 -11.17 8.84
CA GLY A 26 -8.20 -12.55 8.63
C GLY A 26 -7.77 -13.53 9.73
N ARG A 27 -6.80 -13.16 10.58
CA ARG A 27 -6.38 -13.90 11.77
C ARG A 27 -7.11 -13.47 13.05
N GLY A 28 -7.89 -12.39 13.01
CA GLY A 28 -8.59 -11.83 14.16
C GLY A 28 -7.68 -11.13 15.18
N TYR A 29 -6.52 -10.63 14.77
CA TYR A 29 -5.59 -9.91 15.65
C TYR A 29 -5.98 -8.45 15.85
N TYR A 30 -6.59 -7.86 14.85
CA TYR A 30 -7.14 -6.51 14.86
C TYR A 30 -8.22 -6.41 13.78
N ASP A 31 -9.11 -5.44 13.88
CA ASP A 31 -10.18 -5.20 12.91
C ASP A 31 -9.80 -4.12 11.87
N THR A 32 -10.76 -3.78 11.01
CA THR A 32 -10.58 -2.75 9.99
C THR A 32 -10.48 -1.34 10.57
N GLU A 33 -11.15 -1.06 11.69
CA GLU A 33 -11.07 0.26 12.33
C GLU A 33 -9.68 0.51 12.92
N GLU A 34 -9.09 -0.52 13.53
CA GLU A 34 -7.71 -0.48 13.99
C GLU A 34 -6.72 -0.31 12.84
N LEU A 35 -6.96 -0.97 11.69
CA LEU A 35 -6.13 -0.77 10.50
C LEU A 35 -6.25 0.65 9.94
N ASP A 36 -7.46 1.19 9.88
CA ASP A 36 -7.70 2.56 9.40
C ASP A 36 -6.98 3.58 10.30
N ALA A 37 -7.01 3.41 11.62
CA ALA A 37 -6.24 4.24 12.55
C ALA A 37 -4.72 4.14 12.34
N MET A 38 -4.20 2.96 11.95
CA MET A 38 -2.79 2.81 11.58
C MET A 38 -2.45 3.55 10.28
N HIS A 39 -3.34 3.50 9.28
CA HIS A 39 -3.17 4.22 8.02
C HIS A 39 -3.24 5.73 8.22
N GLU A 40 -4.22 6.24 8.97
CA GLU A 40 -4.32 7.66 9.30
C GLU A 40 -3.05 8.17 9.99
N LYS A 41 -2.52 7.39 10.94
CA LYS A 41 -1.25 7.74 11.60
C LYS A 41 -0.08 7.78 10.63
N LEU A 42 -0.01 6.85 9.69
CA LEU A 42 1.04 6.82 8.66
C LEU A 42 0.94 8.05 7.75
N GLU A 43 -0.26 8.37 7.27
CA GLU A 43 -0.53 9.54 6.44
C GLU A 43 -0.13 10.82 7.16
N GLN A 44 -0.59 11.02 8.41
CA GLN A 44 -0.22 12.18 9.22
C GLN A 44 1.30 12.35 9.40
N LEU A 45 2.04 11.25 9.57
CA LEU A 45 3.50 11.29 9.69
C LEU A 45 4.18 11.72 8.38
N VAL A 46 3.64 11.29 7.23
CA VAL A 46 4.14 11.68 5.90
C VAL A 46 3.76 13.11 5.56
N GLU A 47 2.53 13.52 5.84
CA GLU A 47 2.03 14.89 5.66
C GLU A 47 2.79 15.90 6.51
N ALA A 48 3.14 15.53 7.75
CA ALA A 48 3.98 16.36 8.61
C ALA A 48 5.38 16.66 8.02
N GLN A 49 5.81 15.89 7.00
CA GLN A 49 7.04 16.12 6.25
C GLN A 49 6.81 16.69 4.83
N GLY A 50 5.58 17.10 4.52
CA GLY A 50 5.20 17.63 3.21
C GLY A 50 5.00 16.58 2.12
N GLY A 51 4.88 15.30 2.50
CA GLY A 51 4.51 14.21 1.60
C GLY A 51 3.01 13.95 1.56
N CYS A 52 2.61 13.03 0.68
CA CYS A 52 1.25 12.51 0.62
C CYS A 52 1.29 11.05 0.15
N ILE A 53 0.47 10.19 0.76
CA ILE A 53 0.20 8.85 0.23
C ILE A 53 -1.15 8.95 -0.48
N ASP A 54 -1.15 8.82 -1.81
CA ASP A 54 -2.37 8.98 -2.60
C ASP A 54 -3.36 7.82 -2.39
N PHE A 55 -2.85 6.59 -2.20
CA PHE A 55 -3.70 5.41 -2.09
C PHE A 55 -3.04 4.24 -1.36
N ILE A 56 -3.80 3.57 -0.49
CA ILE A 56 -3.36 2.35 0.20
C ILE A 56 -4.29 1.20 -0.18
N ALA A 57 -3.80 0.29 -1.02
CA ALA A 57 -4.43 -0.97 -1.31
C ALA A 57 -3.97 -2.03 -0.30
N TYR A 58 -4.90 -2.70 0.37
CA TYR A 58 -4.58 -3.76 1.32
C TYR A 58 -5.38 -5.05 1.12
N CYS A 59 -4.76 -6.18 1.46
CA CYS A 59 -5.40 -7.48 1.48
C CYS A 59 -5.64 -7.93 2.94
N PRO A 60 -6.89 -8.02 3.42
CA PRO A 60 -7.20 -8.41 4.80
C PRO A 60 -7.16 -9.94 5.03
N HIS A 61 -7.11 -10.72 3.95
CA HIS A 61 -7.38 -12.15 3.97
C HIS A 61 -6.32 -12.99 4.69
N HIS A 62 -6.76 -14.12 5.26
CA HIS A 62 -5.90 -15.16 5.79
C HIS A 62 -5.05 -15.77 4.66
N PRO A 63 -3.83 -16.31 4.93
CA PRO A 63 -3.03 -16.94 3.89
C PRO A 63 -3.69 -18.13 3.17
N ASP A 64 -4.65 -18.78 3.83
CA ASP A 64 -5.37 -19.94 3.28
C ASP A 64 -6.65 -19.54 2.52
N ASP A 65 -7.02 -18.25 2.56
CA ASP A 65 -8.14 -17.73 1.79
C ASP A 65 -7.74 -17.65 0.31
N GLN A 66 -8.57 -18.21 -0.56
CA GLN A 66 -8.37 -18.21 -2.01
C GLN A 66 -8.79 -16.86 -2.64
N CYS A 67 -8.23 -15.76 -2.14
CA CYS A 67 -8.48 -14.42 -2.67
C CYS A 67 -7.60 -14.10 -3.88
N CYS A 68 -8.00 -13.11 -4.68
CA CYS A 68 -7.23 -12.64 -5.86
C CYS A 68 -6.25 -11.49 -5.55
N CYS A 69 -6.33 -10.90 -4.35
CA CYS A 69 -5.56 -9.69 -4.01
C CYS A 69 -4.26 -9.97 -3.26
N ARG A 70 -4.15 -11.08 -2.50
CA ARG A 70 -2.97 -11.33 -1.66
C ARG A 70 -1.70 -11.48 -2.49
N LYS A 71 -0.67 -10.67 -2.20
CA LYS A 71 0.66 -10.81 -2.84
C LYS A 71 1.21 -12.24 -2.63
N PRO A 72 1.74 -12.90 -3.68
CA PRO A 72 2.27 -12.32 -4.93
C PRO A 72 1.26 -12.15 -6.08
N LEU A 73 -0.05 -12.28 -5.84
CA LEU A 73 -1.05 -11.96 -6.86
C LEU A 73 -1.09 -10.45 -7.13
N THR A 74 -1.52 -10.09 -8.33
CA THR A 74 -1.50 -8.71 -8.84
C THR A 74 -2.70 -7.88 -8.41
N GLY A 75 -3.69 -8.44 -7.71
CA GLY A 75 -4.96 -7.74 -7.44
C GLY A 75 -4.81 -6.39 -6.72
N LEU A 76 -3.84 -6.23 -5.81
CA LEU A 76 -3.57 -4.91 -5.19
C LEU A 76 -2.97 -3.92 -6.18
N LEU A 77 -2.12 -4.38 -7.11
CA LEU A 77 -1.54 -3.54 -8.15
C LEU A 77 -2.59 -3.11 -9.17
N GLU A 78 -3.54 -3.99 -9.51
CA GLU A 78 -4.68 -3.63 -10.35
C GLU A 78 -5.55 -2.55 -9.71
N GLN A 79 -5.83 -2.65 -8.41
CA GLN A 79 -6.54 -1.59 -7.68
C GLN A 79 -5.81 -0.24 -7.74
N ILE A 80 -4.49 -0.25 -7.58
CA ILE A 80 -3.66 0.97 -7.69
C ILE A 80 -3.70 1.53 -9.12
N ARG A 81 -3.58 0.67 -10.13
CA ARG A 81 -3.64 1.05 -11.55
C ARG A 81 -4.98 1.73 -11.86
N GLU A 82 -6.08 1.15 -11.38
CA GLU A 82 -7.44 1.67 -11.56
C GLU A 82 -7.64 2.99 -10.84
N HIS A 83 -7.20 3.09 -9.58
CA HIS A 83 -7.27 4.32 -8.78
C HIS A 83 -6.60 5.50 -9.49
N PHE A 84 -5.41 5.28 -10.06
CA PHE A 84 -4.67 6.33 -10.78
C PHE A 84 -5.07 6.49 -12.25
N HIS A 85 -6.07 5.74 -12.73
CA HIS A 85 -6.50 5.70 -14.12
C HIS A 85 -5.36 5.44 -15.11
N LEU A 86 -4.45 4.54 -14.76
CA LEU A 86 -3.31 4.18 -15.59
C LEU A 86 -3.70 3.11 -16.61
N ALA A 87 -3.25 3.29 -17.86
CA ALA A 87 -3.43 2.28 -18.92
C ALA A 87 -2.58 1.02 -18.66
N SER A 88 -1.39 1.18 -18.07
CA SER A 88 -0.50 0.10 -17.65
C SER A 88 0.35 0.53 -16.45
N LEU A 89 1.00 -0.44 -15.79
CA LEU A 89 2.02 -0.20 -14.74
C LEU A 89 3.45 -0.27 -15.31
N GLU A 90 3.60 -0.25 -16.63
CA GLU A 90 4.92 -0.26 -17.25
C GLU A 90 5.69 1.01 -16.90
N GLY A 91 6.94 0.86 -16.44
CA GLY A 91 7.77 1.97 -15.97
C GLY A 91 7.42 2.48 -14.57
N VAL A 92 6.43 1.90 -13.87
CA VAL A 92 6.18 2.17 -12.45
C VAL A 92 7.23 1.47 -11.61
N ILE A 93 7.76 2.17 -10.61
CA ILE A 93 8.77 1.64 -9.70
C ILE A 93 8.06 0.99 -8.51
N MET A 94 8.36 -0.28 -8.26
CA MET A 94 7.91 -1.00 -7.07
C MET A 94 9.08 -1.22 -6.12
N VAL A 95 8.86 -0.95 -4.83
CA VAL A 95 9.82 -1.19 -3.76
C VAL A 95 9.18 -2.13 -2.75
N GLY A 96 9.86 -3.23 -2.44
CA GLY A 96 9.42 -4.23 -1.48
C GLY A 96 10.59 -4.96 -0.83
N ASP A 97 10.35 -5.56 0.32
CA ASP A 97 11.36 -6.27 1.12
C ASP A 97 11.26 -7.80 0.98
N SER A 98 10.17 -8.30 0.38
CA SER A 98 9.92 -9.72 0.22
C SER A 98 9.97 -10.18 -1.24
N ARG A 99 10.28 -11.46 -1.44
CA ARG A 99 10.09 -12.14 -2.73
C ARG A 99 8.65 -12.09 -3.24
N LYS A 100 7.66 -11.90 -2.34
CA LYS A 100 6.25 -11.79 -2.74
C LYS A 100 5.92 -10.43 -3.34
N ASP A 101 6.83 -9.46 -3.23
CA ASP A 101 6.70 -8.13 -3.80
C ASP A 101 7.32 -8.04 -5.21
N LEU A 102 8.01 -9.08 -5.67
CA LEU A 102 8.63 -9.19 -6.99
C LEU A 102 7.92 -10.26 -7.83
#